data_AF-A0A2I8DQN1-F1
#
_entry.id   AF-A0A2I8DQN1-F1
#
_cell.length_a   1.000
_cell.length_b   1.000
_cell.length_c   1.000
_cell.angle_alpha   90.00
_cell.angle_beta   90.00
_cell.angle_gamma   90.00
#
_symmetry.space_group_name_H-M   'P 1'
#
loop_
_entity.id
_entity.type
_entity.pdbx_description
1 polymer ?
#
loop_
_entity_poly.entity_id
_entity_poly.type
_entity_poly.pdbx_seq_one_letter_code
_entity_poly.pdbx_strand_id
1 'polypeptide(L)'
;MLFLTASYLLIYVNIAAAVRHVGGRLDRRSICLGAGHALAGAAALSGLLLGAEVIGPPAWGGLLPDTGNRAPLAYFVAGALSVLLLAASRRRPAVAAGGRRRAAPGTGRLWLGAIAGVYVCLAVVDHATFFRDPSATRKVAPALAGEQRACVGDVLLVRLDDDVAEYRCPTSVLLGRHYREVFAPWPGYDAGSSVALKRQLDPPAAGALH
;
A
#
# COMPACT_ATOMS: atom_id res chain seq x y z
N MET A 1 -4.25 8.80 -6.84
CA MET A 1 -5.59 8.48 -6.30
C MET A 1 -5.95 7.00 -6.41
N LEU A 2 -5.50 6.26 -7.45
CA LEU A 2 -5.82 4.84 -7.66
C LEU A 2 -5.63 3.95 -6.42
N PHE A 3 -4.56 4.17 -5.65
CA PHE A 3 -4.33 3.40 -4.44
C PHE A 3 -5.44 3.51 -3.40
N LEU A 4 -5.89 4.73 -3.09
CA LEU A 4 -7.00 4.93 -2.16
C LEU A 4 -8.29 4.31 -2.71
N THR A 5 -8.56 4.44 -4.00
CA THR A 5 -9.72 3.81 -4.65
C THR A 5 -9.70 2.29 -4.47
N ALA A 6 -8.56 1.65 -4.73
CA ALA A 6 -8.41 0.21 -4.53
C ALA A 6 -8.56 -0.20 -3.07
N SER A 7 -7.97 0.56 -2.13
CA SER A 7 -8.10 0.32 -0.69
C SER A 7 -9.54 0.46 -0.19
N TYR A 8 -10.27 1.52 -0.61
CA TYR A 8 -11.68 1.69 -0.26
C TYR A 8 -12.57 0.60 -0.86
N LEU A 9 -12.31 0.19 -2.11
CA LEU A 9 -13.00 -0.93 -2.72
C LEU A 9 -12.74 -2.23 -1.93
N LEU A 10 -11.50 -2.46 -1.49
CA LEU A 10 -11.14 -3.61 -0.67
C LEU A 10 -11.90 -3.60 0.67
N ILE A 11 -11.94 -2.47 1.37
CA ILE A 11 -12.71 -2.29 2.60
C ILE A 11 -14.18 -2.63 2.36
N TYR A 12 -14.79 -2.03 1.33
CA TYR A 12 -16.21 -2.22 1.02
C TYR A 12 -16.54 -3.68 0.68
N VAL A 13 -15.74 -4.32 -0.17
CA VAL A 13 -15.94 -5.73 -0.58
C VAL A 13 -15.85 -6.66 0.63
N ASN A 14 -14.89 -6.43 1.52
CA ASN A 14 -14.72 -7.24 2.72
C ASN A 14 -15.86 -7.04 3.72
N ILE A 15 -16.28 -5.81 3.99
CA ILE A 15 -17.43 -5.55 4.87
C ILE A 15 -18.70 -6.17 4.29
N ALA A 16 -18.96 -5.99 2.99
CA ALA A 16 -20.11 -6.59 2.33
C ALA A 16 -20.06 -8.14 2.32
N ALA A 17 -18.87 -8.75 2.23
CA ALA A 17 -18.71 -10.19 2.38
C ALA A 17 -18.97 -10.65 3.81
N ALA A 18 -18.43 -9.94 4.81
CA ALA A 18 -18.64 -10.23 6.22
C ALA A 18 -20.13 -10.22 6.58
N VAL A 19 -20.85 -9.15 6.21
CA VAL A 19 -22.30 -9.02 6.45
C VAL A 19 -23.09 -10.15 5.78
N ARG A 20 -22.75 -10.52 4.53
CA ARG A 20 -23.41 -11.63 3.83
C ARG A 20 -23.20 -12.98 4.52
N HIS A 21 -22.03 -13.21 5.09
CA HIS A 21 -21.74 -14.45 5.82
C HIS A 21 -22.45 -14.50 7.17
N VAL A 22 -22.59 -13.36 7.86
CA VAL A 22 -23.36 -13.26 9.11
C VAL A 22 -24.87 -13.41 8.87
N GLY A 23 -25.40 -12.80 7.80
CA GLY A 23 -26.82 -12.92 7.44
C GLY A 23 -27.20 -14.24 6.75
N GLY A 24 -26.24 -15.15 6.56
CA GLY A 24 -26.43 -16.44 5.92
C GLY A 24 -26.77 -17.57 6.91
N ARG A 25 -26.43 -18.81 6.56
CA ARG A 25 -26.51 -19.94 7.50
C ARG A 25 -25.40 -19.80 8.55
N LEU A 26 -25.77 -19.90 9.82
CA LEU A 26 -24.83 -19.91 10.94
C LEU A 26 -24.14 -21.27 11.07
N ASP A 27 -23.27 -21.59 10.11
CA ASP A 27 -22.34 -22.72 10.21
C ASP A 27 -20.92 -22.22 10.51
N ARG A 28 -20.08 -23.10 11.06
CA ARG A 28 -18.69 -22.78 11.46
C ARG A 28 -17.90 -22.15 10.31
N ARG A 29 -18.12 -22.62 9.08
CA ARG A 29 -17.45 -22.11 7.89
C ARG A 29 -17.83 -20.66 7.59
N SER A 30 -19.12 -20.35 7.63
CA SER A 30 -19.66 -19.01 7.36
C SER A 30 -19.21 -18.03 8.45
N ILE A 31 -19.18 -18.47 9.71
CA ILE A 31 -18.64 -17.66 10.82
C ILE A 31 -17.15 -17.35 10.58
N CYS A 32 -16.33 -18.35 10.25
CA CYS A 32 -14.89 -18.15 9.98
C CYS A 32 -14.64 -17.24 8.78
N LEU A 33 -15.38 -17.42 7.68
CA LEU A 33 -15.25 -16.55 6.49
C LEU A 33 -15.72 -15.13 6.79
N GLY A 34 -16.83 -14.97 7.52
CA GLY A 34 -17.34 -13.67 7.93
C GLY A 34 -16.35 -12.91 8.80
N ALA A 35 -15.81 -13.56 9.84
CA ALA A 35 -14.79 -13.00 10.71
C ALA A 35 -13.50 -12.66 9.95
N GLY A 36 -13.05 -13.55 9.06
CA GLY A 36 -11.88 -13.29 8.21
C GLY A 36 -12.05 -12.05 7.34
N HIS A 37 -13.20 -11.90 6.69
CA HIS A 37 -13.49 -10.72 5.88
C HIS A 37 -13.58 -9.45 6.74
N ALA A 38 -14.18 -9.52 7.93
CA ALA A 38 -14.20 -8.39 8.86
C ALA A 38 -12.77 -7.96 9.27
N LEU A 39 -11.89 -8.92 9.59
CA LEU A 39 -10.49 -8.67 9.92
C LEU A 39 -9.71 -8.07 8.74
N ALA A 40 -9.93 -8.55 7.52
CA ALA A 40 -9.30 -7.99 6.32
C ALA A 40 -9.72 -6.53 6.07
N GLY A 41 -11.02 -6.22 6.25
CA GLY A 41 -11.54 -4.85 6.18
C GLY A 41 -10.97 -3.95 7.28
N ALA A 42 -10.89 -4.45 8.51
CA ALA A 42 -10.29 -3.75 9.64
C ALA A 42 -8.80 -3.46 9.40
N ALA A 43 -8.03 -4.43 8.86
CA ALA A 43 -6.62 -4.24 8.53
C ALA A 43 -6.42 -3.12 7.48
N ALA A 44 -7.25 -3.06 6.44
CA ALA A 44 -7.18 -1.97 5.45
C ALA A 44 -7.53 -0.60 6.08
N LEU A 45 -8.54 -0.56 6.95
CA LEU A 45 -8.88 0.66 7.69
C LEU A 45 -7.74 1.09 8.63
N SER A 46 -7.12 0.16 9.36
CA SER A 46 -5.94 0.45 10.18
C SER A 46 -4.78 0.98 9.35
N GLY A 47 -4.53 0.42 8.16
CA GLY A 47 -3.52 0.94 7.23
C GLY A 47 -3.80 2.39 6.82
N LEU A 48 -5.07 2.74 6.57
CA LEU A 48 -5.48 4.12 6.30
C LEU A 48 -5.26 5.02 7.51
N LEU A 49 -5.69 4.62 8.70
CA LEU A 49 -5.58 5.44 9.92
C LEU A 49 -4.13 5.63 10.35
N LEU A 50 -3.29 4.60 10.25
CA LEU A 50 -1.84 4.68 10.51
C LEU A 50 -1.16 5.58 9.49
N GLY A 51 -1.49 5.41 8.20
CA GLY A 51 -0.88 6.15 7.11
C GLY A 51 -1.32 7.61 7.04
N ALA A 52 -2.58 7.90 7.35
CA ALA A 52 -3.09 9.25 7.55
C ALA A 52 -2.70 9.81 8.92
N GLU A 53 -1.93 9.06 9.71
CA GLU A 53 -1.37 9.52 10.97
C GLU A 53 -2.41 9.90 12.04
N VAL A 54 -3.64 9.41 11.86
CA VAL A 54 -4.75 9.54 12.82
C VAL A 54 -4.48 8.71 14.08
N ILE A 55 -3.94 7.50 13.89
CA ILE A 55 -3.46 6.65 14.98
C ILE A 55 -1.95 6.51 14.83
N GLY A 56 -1.18 7.27 15.60
CA GLY A 56 0.27 7.27 15.49
C GLY A 56 0.93 8.41 16.26
N PRO A 57 2.27 8.40 16.34
CA PRO A 57 3.05 9.38 17.08
C PRO A 57 2.81 10.87 16.75
N PRO A 58 2.33 11.29 15.55
CA PRO A 58 2.07 12.72 15.32
C PRO A 58 0.81 13.27 16.00
N ALA A 59 -0.03 12.46 16.66
CA ALA A 59 -1.02 13.04 17.59
C ALA A 59 -0.35 13.75 18.80
N TRP A 60 0.99 13.63 18.97
CA TRP A 60 1.74 14.01 20.18
C TRP A 60 2.99 14.89 19.92
N GLY A 61 3.18 15.45 18.73
CA GLY A 61 4.02 16.64 18.54
C GLY A 61 5.54 16.48 18.30
N GLY A 62 6.02 15.39 17.70
CA GLY A 62 7.45 15.27 17.33
C GLY A 62 7.74 14.38 16.11
N LEU A 63 8.84 14.68 15.40
CA LEU A 63 9.45 13.76 14.43
C LEU A 63 10.07 12.59 15.23
N LEU A 64 9.59 11.36 15.02
CA LEU A 64 10.20 10.15 15.59
C LEU A 64 11.12 9.50 14.54
N PRO A 65 12.44 9.68 14.62
CA PRO A 65 13.39 9.23 13.59
C PRO A 65 13.48 7.69 13.45
N ASP A 66 13.06 6.93 14.47
CA ASP A 66 13.28 5.48 14.54
C ASP A 66 12.03 4.61 14.39
N THR A 67 10.84 5.20 14.24
CA THR A 67 9.62 4.41 14.02
C THR A 67 9.41 4.18 12.52
N GLY A 68 9.29 2.91 12.11
CA GLY A 68 8.87 2.51 10.77
C GLY A 68 7.37 2.72 10.55
N ASN A 69 6.99 3.10 9.34
CA ASN A 69 5.59 3.26 8.97
C ASN A 69 4.91 1.87 8.90
N ARG A 70 3.91 1.62 9.75
CA ARG A 70 3.20 0.33 9.79
C ARG A 70 2.02 0.23 8.81
N ALA A 71 1.69 1.32 8.11
CA ALA A 71 0.60 1.32 7.13
C ALA A 71 0.82 0.31 5.99
N PRO A 72 2.02 0.21 5.36
CA PRO A 72 2.27 -0.78 4.31
C PRO A 72 2.00 -2.21 4.77
N LEU A 73 2.44 -2.59 5.98
CA LEU A 73 2.19 -3.92 6.52
C LEU A 73 0.69 -4.21 6.68
N ALA A 74 -0.07 -3.25 7.24
CA ALA A 74 -1.51 -3.40 7.39
C ALA A 74 -2.23 -3.55 6.03
N TYR A 75 -1.81 -2.78 5.02
CA TYR A 75 -2.31 -2.92 3.65
C TYR A 75 -1.93 -4.26 3.01
N PHE A 76 -0.72 -4.76 3.23
CA PHE A 76 -0.29 -6.07 2.73
C PHE A 76 -1.13 -7.20 3.33
N VAL A 77 -1.33 -7.19 4.65
CA VAL A 77 -2.18 -8.16 5.36
C VAL A 77 -3.62 -8.09 4.82
N ALA A 78 -4.15 -6.88 4.65
CA ALA A 78 -5.49 -6.70 4.11
C ALA A 78 -5.62 -7.26 2.69
N GLY A 79 -4.69 -6.95 1.79
CA GLY A 79 -4.68 -7.44 0.42
C GLY A 79 -4.56 -8.97 0.35
N ALA A 80 -3.59 -9.54 1.07
CA ALA A 80 -3.35 -10.98 1.10
C ALA A 80 -4.54 -11.76 1.67
N LEU A 81 -5.07 -11.34 2.82
CA LEU A 81 -6.25 -11.96 3.41
C LEU A 81 -7.46 -11.85 2.49
N SER A 82 -7.68 -10.69 1.86
CA SER A 82 -8.79 -10.50 0.93
C SER A 82 -8.73 -11.49 -0.24
N VAL A 83 -7.56 -11.65 -0.87
CA VAL A 83 -7.38 -12.59 -1.99
C VAL A 83 -7.65 -14.03 -1.55
N LEU A 84 -7.08 -14.45 -0.41
CA LEU A 84 -7.25 -15.79 0.13
C LEU A 84 -8.72 -16.08 0.49
N LEU A 85 -9.39 -15.15 1.16
CA LEU A 85 -10.78 -15.29 1.58
C LEU A 85 -11.73 -15.27 0.38
N LEU A 86 -11.50 -14.39 -0.60
CA LEU A 86 -12.30 -14.35 -1.83
C LEU A 86 -12.14 -15.66 -2.63
N ALA A 87 -10.95 -16.26 -2.64
CA ALA A 87 -10.72 -17.56 -3.23
C ALA A 87 -11.44 -18.68 -2.45
N ALA A 88 -11.33 -18.69 -1.11
CA ALA A 88 -11.99 -19.68 -0.24
C ALA A 88 -13.53 -19.58 -0.22
N SER A 89 -14.06 -18.37 -0.48
CA SER A 89 -15.48 -18.05 -0.60
C SER A 89 -16.07 -18.46 -1.96
N ARG A 90 -15.26 -18.87 -2.94
CA ARG A 90 -15.77 -19.48 -4.17
C ARG A 90 -16.45 -20.79 -3.82
N ARG A 91 -17.78 -20.83 -3.98
CA ARG A 91 -18.50 -22.11 -3.99
C ARG A 91 -17.94 -22.91 -5.16
N ARG A 92 -17.40 -24.11 -4.91
CA ARG A 92 -17.11 -25.06 -5.97
C ARG A 92 -18.36 -25.14 -6.84
N PRO A 93 -18.27 -24.97 -8.17
CA PRO A 93 -19.44 -25.15 -9.02
C PRO A 93 -19.92 -26.57 -8.73
N ALA A 94 -21.10 -26.70 -8.11
CA ALA A 94 -21.80 -27.96 -8.16
C ALA A 94 -21.92 -28.29 -9.66
N VAL A 95 -21.39 -29.44 -10.07
CA VAL A 95 -21.69 -30.06 -11.35
C VAL A 95 -23.16 -30.46 -11.27
N ALA A 96 -24.04 -29.46 -11.33
CA ALA A 96 -25.47 -29.63 -11.41
C ALA A 96 -25.79 -29.70 -12.90
N ALA A 97 -26.13 -30.92 -13.32
CA ALA A 97 -26.72 -31.22 -14.60
C ALA A 97 -27.88 -30.26 -14.89
N GLY A 98 -27.97 -29.83 -16.16
CA GLY A 98 -29.22 -29.36 -16.79
C GLY A 98 -29.98 -28.25 -16.07
N GLY A 99 -29.53 -27.01 -16.16
CA GLY A 99 -30.36 -25.86 -15.77
C GLY A 99 -29.70 -24.53 -16.12
N ARG A 100 -30.37 -23.72 -16.94
CA ARG A 100 -29.92 -22.40 -17.43
C ARG A 100 -29.22 -21.60 -16.33
N ARG A 101 -27.88 -21.59 -16.36
CA ARG A 101 -27.04 -20.76 -15.51
C ARG A 101 -27.18 -19.31 -15.94
N ARG A 102 -28.11 -18.56 -15.33
CA ARG A 102 -27.96 -17.10 -15.23
C ARG A 102 -26.68 -16.87 -14.43
N ALA A 103 -25.64 -16.35 -15.09
CA ALA A 103 -24.40 -15.97 -14.42
C ALA A 103 -24.76 -15.03 -13.27
N ALA A 104 -24.59 -15.49 -12.03
CA ALA A 104 -25.01 -14.72 -10.88
C ALA A 104 -24.22 -13.40 -10.85
N PRO A 105 -24.89 -12.24 -10.67
CA PRO A 105 -24.27 -10.91 -10.66
C PRO A 105 -23.22 -10.70 -9.54
N GLY A 106 -23.00 -11.70 -8.67
CA GLY A 106 -21.99 -11.69 -7.62
C GLY A 106 -20.56 -12.01 -8.08
N THR A 107 -20.36 -12.57 -9.28
CA THR A 107 -19.03 -13.06 -9.71
C THR A 107 -18.07 -11.90 -10.05
N GLY A 108 -18.56 -10.83 -10.70
CA GLY A 108 -17.72 -9.68 -11.07
C GLY A 108 -17.17 -8.90 -9.88
N ARG A 109 -17.95 -8.77 -8.80
CA ARG A 109 -17.54 -8.07 -7.57
C ARG A 109 -16.40 -8.79 -6.83
N LEU A 110 -16.40 -10.13 -6.85
CA LEU A 110 -15.33 -10.94 -6.25
C LEU A 110 -14.00 -10.77 -7.00
N TRP A 111 -14.05 -10.66 -8.34
CA TRP A 111 -12.85 -10.44 -9.15
C TRP A 111 -12.27 -9.05 -8.96
N LEU A 112 -13.11 -8.01 -8.92
CA LEU A 112 -12.65 -6.64 -8.64
C LEU A 112 -11.97 -6.54 -7.27
N GLY A 113 -12.54 -7.18 -6.24
CA GLY A 113 -11.91 -7.25 -4.91
C GLY A 113 -10.57 -7.99 -4.91
N ALA A 114 -10.47 -9.09 -5.66
CA ALA A 114 -9.22 -9.84 -5.77
C ALA A 114 -8.14 -9.04 -6.51
N ILE A 115 -8.50 -8.36 -7.62
CA ILE A 115 -7.59 -7.48 -8.36
C ILE A 115 -7.11 -6.33 -7.48
N ALA A 116 -8.03 -5.68 -6.75
CA ALA A 116 -7.68 -4.63 -5.80
C ALA A 116 -6.72 -5.13 -4.71
N GLY A 117 -6.97 -6.33 -4.17
CA GLY A 117 -6.11 -6.95 -3.15
C GLY A 117 -4.71 -7.24 -3.68
N VAL A 118 -4.60 -7.84 -4.87
CA VAL A 118 -3.30 -8.08 -5.54
C VAL A 118 -2.57 -6.76 -5.79
N TYR A 119 -3.26 -5.76 -6.33
CA TYR A 119 -2.68 -4.45 -6.59
C TYR A 119 -2.15 -3.78 -5.32
N VAL A 120 -2.92 -3.80 -4.21
CA VAL A 120 -2.46 -3.25 -2.93
C VAL A 120 -1.21 -3.99 -2.42
N CYS A 121 -1.16 -5.32 -2.52
CA CYS A 121 0.04 -6.09 -2.19
C CYS A 121 1.24 -5.67 -3.05
N LEU A 122 1.06 -5.53 -4.36
CA LEU A 122 2.13 -5.11 -5.27
C LEU A 122 2.65 -3.72 -4.95
N ALA A 123 1.77 -2.77 -4.61
CA ALA A 123 2.18 -1.43 -4.18
C ALA A 123 3.00 -1.46 -2.87
N VAL A 124 2.68 -2.37 -1.95
CA VAL A 124 3.48 -2.56 -0.73
C VAL A 124 4.83 -3.22 -1.03
N VAL A 125 4.86 -4.24 -1.91
CA VAL A 125 6.11 -4.89 -2.33
C VAL A 125 7.03 -3.88 -3.05
N ASP A 126 6.48 -3.04 -3.91
CA ASP A 126 7.20 -1.94 -4.55
C ASP A 126 7.81 -0.98 -3.52
N HIS A 127 7.03 -0.59 -2.50
CA HIS A 127 7.53 0.23 -1.41
C HIS A 127 8.65 -0.46 -0.61
N ALA A 128 8.47 -1.72 -0.23
CA ALA A 128 9.48 -2.49 0.49
C ALA A 128 10.76 -2.67 -0.33
N THR A 129 10.64 -2.80 -1.66
CA THR A 129 11.78 -2.90 -2.57
C THR A 129 12.56 -1.59 -2.63
N PHE A 130 11.88 -0.45 -2.65
CA PHE A 130 12.53 0.86 -2.63
C PHE A 130 13.24 1.13 -1.30
N PHE A 131 12.62 0.83 -0.17
CA PHE A 131 13.20 1.05 1.17
C PHE A 131 14.02 -0.13 1.70
N ARG A 132 14.41 -1.09 0.85
CA ARG A 132 15.15 -2.30 1.24
C ARG A 132 16.47 -2.02 1.96
N ASP A 133 17.10 -0.89 1.64
CA ASP A 133 18.29 -0.39 2.32
C ASP A 133 17.99 0.97 2.96
N PRO A 134 17.71 1.00 4.26
CA PRO A 134 17.45 2.24 4.98
C PRO A 134 18.63 3.22 4.93
N SER A 135 19.87 2.74 4.86
CA SER A 135 21.06 3.58 4.86
C SER A 135 21.27 4.31 3.52
N ALA A 136 20.84 3.68 2.43
CA ALA A 136 20.85 4.23 1.08
C ALA A 136 19.62 5.12 0.78
N THR A 137 18.57 5.08 1.59
CA THR A 137 17.32 5.81 1.35
C THR A 137 17.18 7.05 2.23
N ARG A 138 16.66 8.13 1.63
CA ARG A 138 16.46 9.41 2.32
C ARG A 138 15.34 10.24 1.71
N LYS A 139 14.79 11.14 2.52
CA LYS A 139 13.85 12.18 2.10
C LYS A 139 14.63 13.46 1.86
N VAL A 140 14.43 14.09 0.71
CA VAL A 140 15.09 15.35 0.36
C VAL A 140 14.06 16.35 -0.15
N ALA A 141 14.37 17.64 -0.07
CA ALA A 141 13.55 18.67 -0.69
C ALA A 141 13.63 18.55 -2.23
N PRO A 142 12.52 18.64 -2.97
CA PRO A 142 12.51 18.56 -4.44
C PRO A 142 13.46 19.55 -5.13
N ALA A 143 13.73 20.70 -4.52
CA ALA A 143 14.67 21.70 -5.03
C ALA A 143 16.09 21.15 -5.25
N LEU A 144 16.48 20.10 -4.53
CA LEU A 144 17.78 19.43 -4.69
C LEU A 144 17.86 18.57 -5.97
N ALA A 145 16.74 18.27 -6.64
CA ALA A 145 16.75 17.53 -7.90
C ALA A 145 17.04 18.40 -9.14
N GLY A 146 17.32 19.70 -8.95
CA GLY A 146 17.70 20.61 -10.05
C GLY A 146 16.55 21.04 -10.96
N GLU A 147 15.38 20.43 -10.83
CA GLU A 147 14.12 20.84 -11.46
C GLU A 147 13.09 21.10 -10.35
N GLN A 148 12.34 22.19 -10.42
CA GLN A 148 11.24 22.47 -9.49
C GLN A 148 10.10 21.44 -9.69
N ARG A 149 10.27 20.25 -9.12
CA ARG A 149 9.26 19.20 -9.16
C ARG A 149 8.25 19.44 -8.05
N ALA A 150 6.99 19.60 -8.42
CA ALA A 150 5.88 19.74 -7.47
C ALA A 150 5.50 18.38 -6.88
N CYS A 151 6.27 17.93 -5.88
CA CYS A 151 5.97 16.68 -5.16
C CYS A 151 4.99 16.92 -4.02
N VAL A 152 4.03 16.01 -3.85
CA VAL A 152 3.11 15.99 -2.71
C VAL A 152 3.91 15.92 -1.41
N GLY A 153 3.59 16.82 -0.48
CA GLY A 153 4.26 16.91 0.82
C GLY A 153 5.62 17.59 0.79
N ASP A 154 6.02 18.18 -0.35
CA ASP A 154 7.33 18.82 -0.57
C ASP A 154 8.50 17.87 -0.25
N VAL A 155 8.32 16.60 -0.63
CA VAL A 155 9.27 15.51 -0.35
C VAL A 155 9.57 14.76 -1.63
N LEU A 156 10.86 14.61 -1.92
CA LEU A 156 11.39 13.68 -2.89
C LEU A 156 11.98 12.47 -2.15
N LEU A 157 11.54 11.28 -2.51
CA LEU A 157 12.09 10.04 -1.96
C LEU A 157 13.26 9.61 -2.83
N VAL A 158 14.42 9.38 -2.23
CA VAL A 158 15.64 9.05 -2.97
C VAL A 158 16.26 7.78 -2.40
N ARG A 159 16.70 6.90 -3.30
CA ARG A 159 17.52 5.73 -3.03
C ARG A 159 18.84 5.91 -3.77
N LEU A 160 19.94 5.92 -3.03
CA LEU A 160 21.27 6.02 -3.58
C LEU A 160 21.78 4.61 -3.89
N ASP A 161 21.83 4.28 -5.18
CA ASP A 161 22.60 3.12 -5.65
C ASP A 161 24.05 3.57 -5.96
N ASP A 162 24.90 2.64 -6.42
CA ASP A 162 26.34 2.87 -6.58
C ASP A 162 26.65 4.11 -7.45
N ASP A 163 26.13 4.14 -8.67
CA ASP A 163 26.44 5.18 -9.65
C ASP A 163 25.31 6.21 -9.87
N VAL A 164 24.12 5.95 -9.31
CA VAL A 164 22.93 6.73 -9.63
C VAL A 164 21.99 6.87 -8.42
N ALA A 165 21.29 7.99 -8.36
CA ALA A 165 20.21 8.19 -7.40
C ALA A 165 18.88 7.90 -8.10
N GLU A 166 18.20 6.84 -7.67
CA GLU A 166 16.80 6.64 -8.02
C GLU A 166 15.93 7.55 -7.17
N TYR A 167 14.97 8.21 -7.79
CA TYR A 167 14.06 9.09 -7.09
C TYR A 167 12.60 8.75 -7.39
N ARG A 168 11.72 9.08 -6.44
CA ARG A 168 10.26 9.04 -6.57
C ARG A 168 9.71 10.36 -6.07
N CYS A 169 8.98 11.06 -6.94
CA CYS A 169 8.25 12.28 -6.61
C CYS A 169 6.76 11.93 -6.46
N PRO A 170 6.22 11.86 -5.23
CA PRO A 170 4.82 11.55 -5.00
C PRO A 170 3.91 12.58 -5.68
N THR A 171 2.93 12.13 -6.48
CA THR A 171 2.02 13.01 -7.25
C THR A 171 0.58 12.95 -6.77
N SER A 172 0.25 12.03 -5.86
CA SER A 172 -1.15 11.89 -5.42
C SER A 172 -1.38 11.65 -3.94
N VAL A 173 -0.67 10.70 -3.33
CA VAL A 173 -0.90 10.33 -1.93
C VAL A 173 0.44 10.04 -1.29
N LEU A 174 0.61 10.59 -0.09
CA LEU A 174 1.77 10.38 0.75
C LEU A 174 1.26 9.97 2.14
N LEU A 175 1.54 8.73 2.55
CA LEU A 175 1.10 8.18 3.82
C LEU A 175 2.29 8.06 4.77
N GLY A 176 2.13 8.54 6.00
CA GLY A 176 3.16 8.50 7.01
C GLY A 176 4.27 9.53 6.78
N ARG A 177 3.90 10.78 6.46
CA ARG A 177 4.85 11.88 6.14
C ARG A 177 5.95 12.05 7.20
N HIS A 178 5.62 11.84 8.47
CA HIS A 178 6.54 12.05 9.59
C HIS A 178 7.43 10.83 9.86
N TYR A 179 7.17 9.69 9.23
CA TYR A 179 8.01 8.50 9.32
C TYR A 179 9.21 8.61 8.39
N ARG A 180 10.30 7.88 8.69
CA ARG A 180 11.46 7.75 7.80
C ARG A 180 11.06 7.13 6.45
N GLU A 181 10.35 6.02 6.51
CA GLU A 181 9.86 5.24 5.37
C GLU A 181 8.44 5.68 5.01
N VAL A 182 8.35 6.79 4.29
CA VAL A 182 7.05 7.32 3.86
C VAL A 182 6.49 6.43 2.75
N PHE A 183 5.19 6.14 2.81
CA PHE A 183 4.53 5.28 1.86
C PHE A 183 3.87 6.11 0.75
N ALA A 184 4.51 6.12 -0.43
CA ALA A 184 3.97 6.65 -1.67
C ALA A 184 3.66 5.47 -2.61
N PRO A 185 2.39 5.02 -2.71
CA PRO A 185 2.04 3.83 -3.48
C PRO A 185 2.01 4.11 -4.99
N TRP A 186 2.58 3.20 -5.79
CA TRP A 186 2.47 3.22 -7.26
C TRP A 186 0.99 3.08 -7.70
N PRO A 187 0.55 3.73 -8.81
CA PRO A 187 1.26 4.65 -9.70
C PRO A 187 1.20 6.11 -9.22
N GLY A 188 1.11 6.35 -7.91
CA GLY A 188 0.92 7.68 -7.32
C GLY A 188 2.19 8.52 -7.17
N TYR A 189 3.23 8.24 -7.95
CA TYR A 189 4.49 8.97 -7.98
C TYR A 189 5.12 8.89 -9.37
N ASP A 190 5.92 9.91 -9.72
CA ASP A 190 6.82 9.88 -10.88
C ASP A 190 8.18 9.34 -10.44
N ALA A 191 8.72 8.37 -11.18
CA ALA A 191 10.01 7.78 -10.90
C ALA A 191 11.06 8.16 -11.95
N GLY A 192 12.32 8.14 -11.55
CA GLY A 192 13.44 8.28 -12.47
C GLY A 192 14.78 8.10 -11.77
N SER A 193 15.86 8.39 -12.50
CA SER A 193 17.23 8.17 -12.05
C SER A 193 18.10 9.37 -12.43
N SER A 194 19.00 9.81 -11.55
CA SER A 194 19.87 10.97 -11.79
C SER A 194 21.25 10.80 -11.17
N VAL A 195 22.30 10.86 -12.00
CA VAL A 195 23.70 10.89 -11.57
C VAL A 195 24.05 12.24 -10.93
N ALA A 196 23.46 13.33 -11.43
CA ALA A 196 23.67 14.66 -10.85
C ALA A 196 23.14 14.73 -9.42
N LEU A 197 21.95 14.17 -9.19
CA LEU A 197 21.36 14.08 -7.85
C LEU A 197 22.21 13.21 -6.92
N LYS A 198 22.73 12.08 -7.42
CA LYS A 198 23.68 11.24 -6.67
C LYS A 198 24.90 12.04 -6.22
N ARG A 199 25.56 12.76 -7.12
CA ARG A 199 26.74 13.59 -6.80
C ARG A 199 26.46 14.71 -5.80
N GLN A 200 25.23 15.25 -5.80
CA GLN A 200 24.84 16.27 -4.83
C GLN A 200 24.55 15.70 -3.44
N LEU A 201 24.07 14.45 -3.36
CA LEU A 201 23.65 13.80 -2.11
C LEU A 201 24.71 12.88 -1.50
N ASP A 202 25.65 12.39 -2.30
CA ASP A 202 26.87 11.78 -1.80
C ASP A 202 27.76 12.89 -1.24
N PRO A 203 28.16 12.80 0.03
CA PRO A 203 29.16 13.72 0.55
C PRO A 203 30.43 13.59 -0.29
N PRO A 204 31.13 14.69 -0.62
CA PRO A 204 32.46 14.58 -1.19
C PRO A 204 33.29 13.70 -0.24
N ALA A 205 33.92 12.65 -0.79
CA ALA A 205 34.83 11.82 -0.02
C ALA A 205 35.78 12.75 0.74
N ALA A 206 35.81 12.62 2.07
CA ALA A 206 36.74 13.34 2.92
C ALA A 206 38.17 12.94 2.48
N GLY A 207 38.74 13.70 1.54
CA GLY A 207 39.94 13.28 0.82
C GLY A 207 40.32 14.11 -0.40
N ALA A 208 39.52 15.08 -0.85
CA ALA A 208 39.95 16.06 -1.86
C ALA A 208 40.35 17.39 -1.20
N LEU A 209 41.40 17.35 -0.38
CA LEU A 209 42.23 18.53 -0.10
C LEU A 209 43.51 18.38 -0.93
N HIS A 210 43.58 19.11 -2.03
CA HIS A 210 44.84 19.46 -2.69
C HIS A 210 44.78 20.94 -3.07
#